data_AF-A0A5Y2HWI7-F1
#
_entry.id   AF-A0A5Y2HWI7-F1
#
_cell.length_a   1.000
_cell.length_b   1.000
_cell.length_c   1.000
_cell.angle_alpha   90.00
_cell.angle_beta   90.00
_cell.angle_gamma   90.00
#
_symmetry.space_group_name_H-M   'P 1'
#
loop_
_entity.id
_entity.type
_entity.pdbx_description
1 polymer ?
#
loop_
_entity_poly.entity_id
_entity_poly.type
_entity_poly.pdbx_seq_one_letter_code
_entity_poly.pdbx_strand_id
1 'polypeptide(L)'
;MFLVSPGIFQLYVQSVTGETGTEWKKVQLSFQRLGLHIRGDDGINIFNCEVKGPRKTRQVKGYLLDRPEDIFSSNVPEDNPYLTIMTQ
;
A
#
# COMPACT_ATOMS: atom_id res chain seq x y z
N MET A 1 -5.73 -5.87 2.49
CA MET A 1 -4.25 -5.77 2.38
C MET A 1 -3.80 -4.31 2.30
N PHE A 2 -2.69 -3.94 2.95
CA PHE A 2 -2.13 -2.59 2.92
C PHE A 2 -0.83 -2.50 2.09
N LEU A 3 -0.77 -1.56 1.14
CA LEU A 3 0.37 -1.30 0.27
C LEU A 3 1.07 0.01 0.67
N VAL A 4 2.28 -0.10 1.23
CA VAL A 4 3.08 1.05 1.67
C VAL A 4 3.58 1.86 0.47
N SER A 5 3.26 3.15 0.43
CA SER A 5 3.64 4.10 -0.62
C SER A 5 4.66 5.13 -0.11
N PRO A 6 5.63 5.58 -0.94
CA PRO A 6 5.86 5.21 -2.34
C PRO A 6 6.66 3.92 -2.52
N GLY A 7 7.11 3.28 -1.42
CA GLY A 7 8.09 2.19 -1.44
C GLY A 7 7.74 1.02 -2.35
N ILE A 8 6.47 0.58 -2.38
CA ILE A 8 6.06 -0.54 -3.25
C ILE A 8 6.22 -0.22 -4.75
N PHE A 9 5.94 1.02 -5.17
CA PHE A 9 6.06 1.44 -6.56
C PHE A 9 7.50 1.68 -6.96
N GLN A 10 8.31 2.21 -6.04
CA GLN A 10 9.75 2.34 -6.23
C GLN A 10 10.39 0.97 -6.43
N LEU A 11 10.04 0.00 -5.58
CA LEU A 11 10.53 -1.37 -5.67
C LEU A 11 10.10 -2.03 -6.99
N TYR A 12 8.85 -1.84 -7.41
CA TYR A 12 8.35 -2.37 -8.68
C TYR A 12 9.08 -1.78 -9.91
N VAL A 13 9.27 -0.46 -9.95
CA VAL A 13 10.01 0.17 -11.06
C VAL A 13 11.45 -0.35 -11.09
N GLN A 14 12.11 -0.38 -9.94
CA GLN A 14 13.46 -0.88 -9.84
C GLN A 14 13.58 -2.35 -10.29
N SER A 15 12.61 -3.20 -9.94
CA SER A 15 12.66 -4.62 -10.31
C SER A 15 12.40 -4.89 -11.79
N VAL A 16 11.63 -4.02 -12.47
CA VAL A 16 11.27 -4.21 -13.88
C VAL A 16 12.22 -3.46 -14.83
N THR A 17 12.67 -2.26 -14.47
CA THR A 17 13.49 -1.40 -15.35
C THR A 17 14.90 -1.16 -14.85
N GLY A 18 15.18 -1.44 -13.58
CA GLY A 18 16.45 -1.10 -12.92
C GLY A 18 16.57 0.38 -12.52
N GLU A 19 15.57 1.21 -12.82
CA GLU A 19 15.62 2.65 -12.53
C GLU A 19 15.20 2.97 -11.09
N THR A 20 15.82 4.00 -10.50
CA THR A 20 15.52 4.48 -9.14
C THR A 20 15.04 5.93 -9.12
N GLY A 21 14.70 6.47 -10.30
CA GLY A 21 14.26 7.85 -10.50
C GLY A 21 12.83 8.12 -10.05
N THR A 22 12.13 8.97 -10.80
CA THR A 22 10.75 9.39 -10.47
C THR A 22 9.66 8.66 -11.24
N GLU A 23 10.02 7.65 -12.03
CA GLU A 23 9.09 6.87 -12.86
C GLU A 23 8.01 6.15 -12.04
N TRP A 24 8.29 5.83 -10.79
CA TRP A 24 7.30 5.25 -9.86
C TRP A 24 6.05 6.12 -9.71
N LYS A 25 6.15 7.45 -9.92
CA LYS A 25 4.99 8.34 -9.88
C LYS A 25 3.98 8.02 -10.97
N LYS A 26 4.44 7.69 -12.18
CA LYS A 26 3.57 7.30 -13.30
C LYS A 26 2.90 5.96 -13.03
N VAL A 27 3.65 5.02 -12.46
CA VAL A 27 3.11 3.71 -12.04
C VAL A 27 2.05 3.88 -10.95
N GLN A 28 2.33 4.67 -9.92
CA GLN A 28 1.38 4.94 -8.84
C GLN A 28 0.10 5.62 -9.35
N LEU A 29 0.22 6.60 -10.25
CA LEU A 29 -0.95 7.22 -10.88
C LEU A 29 -1.76 6.22 -11.71
N SER A 30 -1.07 5.33 -12.43
CA SER A 30 -1.73 4.28 -13.21
C SER A 30 -2.47 3.29 -12.30
N PHE A 31 -1.85 2.88 -11.19
CA PHE A 31 -2.50 2.06 -10.16
C PHE A 31 -3.75 2.75 -9.59
N GLN A 32 -3.68 4.05 -9.29
CA GLN A 32 -4.84 4.79 -8.81
C GLN A 32 -6.00 4.82 -9.83
N ARG A 33 -5.70 4.86 -11.13
CA ARG A 33 -6.72 4.82 -12.18
C ARG A 33 -7.41 3.47 -12.31
N LEU A 34 -6.78 2.38 -11.87
CA LEU A 34 -7.40 1.04 -11.88
C LEU A 34 -8.54 0.92 -10.86
N GLY A 35 -8.61 1.79 -9.85
CA GLY A 35 -9.70 1.78 -8.86
C GLY A 35 -9.72 0.56 -7.95
N LEU A 36 -8.63 -0.19 -7.84
CA LEU A 36 -8.53 -1.41 -7.00
C LEU A 36 -8.34 -1.11 -5.50
N HIS A 37 -8.09 0.15 -5.16
CA HIS A 37 -7.91 0.59 -3.78
C HIS A 37 -9.23 1.09 -3.19
N ILE A 38 -9.39 0.87 -1.89
CA ILE A 38 -10.49 1.43 -1.10
C ILE A 38 -10.36 2.95 -1.06
N ARG A 39 -11.49 3.64 -1.15
CA ARG A 39 -11.62 5.08 -0.85
C ARG A 39 -12.48 5.21 0.40
N GLY A 40 -12.02 6.03 1.35
CA GLY A 40 -12.82 6.40 2.51
C GLY A 40 -14.06 7.21 2.11
N ASP A 41 -14.99 7.36 3.03
CA ASP A 41 -16.22 8.15 2.82
C ASP A 41 -15.92 9.64 2.52
N ASP A 42 -14.75 10.11 2.95
CA ASP A 42 -14.19 11.43 2.67
C ASP A 42 -13.52 11.56 1.29
N GLY A 43 -13.49 10.46 0.52
CA GLY A 43 -12.84 10.39 -0.79
C GLY A 43 -11.32 10.20 -0.74
N ILE A 44 -10.73 10.04 0.45
CA ILE A 44 -9.29 9.84 0.62
C ILE A 44 -8.93 8.37 0.31
N ASN A 45 -7.86 8.18 -0.45
CA ASN A 45 -7.36 6.86 -0.85
C ASN A 45 -5.98 6.50 -0.27
N ILE A 46 -5.37 7.41 0.48
CA ILE A 46 -4.10 7.18 1.16
C ILE A 46 -4.38 7.18 2.67
N PHE A 47 -4.29 5.98 3.25
CA PHE A 47 -4.51 5.76 4.67
C PHE A 47 -3.20 5.91 5.44
N ASN A 48 -3.28 6.50 6.63
CA ASN A 48 -2.20 6.45 7.60
C ASN A 48 -2.30 5.15 8.38
N CYS A 49 -1.18 4.48 8.57
CA CYS A 49 -1.11 3.23 9.29
C CYS A 49 0.03 3.29 10.30
N GLU A 50 -0.22 2.78 11.49
CA GLU A 50 0.78 2.60 12.52
C GLU A 50 1.39 1.19 12.41
N VAL A 51 2.72 1.11 12.51
CA VAL A 51 3.47 -0.13 12.58
C VAL A 51 4.23 -0.16 13.89
N LYS A 52 3.86 -1.08 14.78
CA LYS A 52 4.44 -1.26 16.10
C LYS A 52 5.59 -2.26 16.05
N GLY A 53 6.82 -1.76 16.12
CA GLY A 53 8.00 -2.60 16.33
C GLY A 53 8.27 -2.83 17.83
N PRO A 54 9.12 -3.80 18.19
CA PRO A 54 9.47 -4.10 19.58
C PRO A 54 10.06 -2.91 20.37
N ARG A 55 10.63 -1.92 19.68
CA ARG A 55 11.30 -0.75 20.28
C ARG A 55 10.70 0.60 19.87
N LYS A 56 10.08 0.67 18.69
CA LYS A 56 9.60 1.93 18.10
C LYS A 56 8.33 1.69 17.31
N THR A 57 7.46 2.68 17.37
CA THR A 57 6.26 2.76 16.56
C THR A 57 6.50 3.75 15.42
N ARG A 58 6.11 3.39 14.21
CA ARG A 58 6.28 4.24 13.02
C ARG A 58 4.96 4.39 12.30
N GLN A 59 4.69 5.60 11.81
CA GLN A 59 3.58 5.83 10.92
C GLN A 59 4.04 5.70 9.46
N VAL A 60 3.28 4.96 8.67
CA VAL A 60 3.47 4.77 7.23
C VAL A 60 2.18 5.14 6.52
N LYS A 61 2.28 5.48 5.23
CA LYS A 61 1.13 5.82 4.40
C LYS A 61 1.01 4.83 3.26
N GLY A 62 -0.21 4.56 2.81
CA GLY A 62 -0.42 3.54 1.80
C GLY A 62 -1.87 3.40 1.36
N TYR A 63 -2.07 2.46 0.44
CA TYR A 63 -3.38 2.11 -0.09
C TYR A 63 -3.89 0.85 0.60
N LEU A 64 -5.18 0.81 0.90
CA LEU A 64 -5.86 -0.43 1.23
C LEU A 64 -6.46 -1.01 -0.05
N LEU A 65 -6.23 -2.29 -0.31
CA LEU A 65 -6.93 -2.99 -1.38
C LEU A 65 -8.26 -3.54 -0.88
N ASP A 66 -9.27 -3.44 -1.73
CA ASP A 66 -10.63 -3.91 -1.46
C ASP A 66 -10.68 -5.45 -1.40
N ARG A 67 -10.04 -6.11 -2.37
CA ARG A 67 -10.06 -7.57 -2.51
C ARG A 67 -8.63 -8.14 -2.56
N PRO A 68 -8.05 -8.56 -1.41
CA PRO A 68 -6.73 -9.21 -1.41
C PRO A 68 -6.70 -10.55 -2.15
N GLU A 69 -7.86 -11.18 -2.35
CA GLU A 69 -8.03 -12.44 -3.09
C GLU A 69 -7.66 -12.30 -4.56
N ASP A 70 -7.78 -11.09 -5.13
CA ASP A 70 -7.37 -10.82 -6.51
C ASP A 70 -5.85 -11.03 -6.71
N ILE A 71 -5.07 -11.03 -5.61
CA ILE A 71 -3.61 -11.24 -5.61
C ILE A 71 -3.24 -12.62 -5.07
N PHE A 72 -3.83 -13.01 -3.94
CA PHE A 72 -3.47 -14.26 -3.25
C PHE A 72 -4.35 -15.46 -3.63
N SER A 73 -5.36 -15.26 -4.47
CA SER A 73 -6.37 -16.27 -4.78
C SER A 73 -6.95 -16.83 -3.48
N SER A 74 -6.92 -18.16 -3.28
CA SER A 74 -7.44 -18.84 -2.10
C SER A 74 -6.46 -18.88 -0.90
N ASN A 75 -5.26 -18.30 -0.99
CA ASN A 75 -4.24 -18.38 0.06
C ASN A 75 -3.88 -17.00 0.63
N VAL A 76 -4.89 -16.28 1.11
CA VAL A 76 -4.71 -14.97 1.75
C VAL A 76 -3.98 -15.16 3.09
N PRO A 77 -2.84 -14.49 3.32
CA PRO A 77 -2.11 -14.58 4.59
C PRO A 77 -2.91 -13.95 5.73
N GLU A 78 -2.61 -14.37 6.97
CA GLU A 78 -3.18 -13.75 8.17
C GLU A 78 -2.80 -12.27 8.29
N ASP A 79 -3.67 -11.50 8.95
CA ASP A 79 -3.44 -10.08 9.20
C ASP A 79 -2.18 -9.86 10.05
N ASN A 80 -1.44 -8.80 9.72
CA ASN A 80 -0.23 -8.45 10.45
C ASN A 80 -0.60 -7.85 11.83
N PRO A 81 -0.29 -8.53 12.96
CA PRO A 81 -0.70 -8.08 14.30
C PRO A 81 0.00 -6.79 14.76
N TYR A 82 1.08 -6.40 14.08
CA TYR A 82 1.84 -5.19 14.37
C TYR A 82 1.36 -3.97 13.59
N LEU A 83 0.34 -4.13 12.75
CA LEU A 83 -0.15 -3.11 11.84
C LEU A 83 -1.55 -2.65 12.29
N THR A 84 -1.74 -1.35 12.42
CA THR A 84 -3.04 -0.77 12.77
C THR A 84 -3.35 0.40 11.86
N ILE A 85 -4.47 0.29 11.13
CA ILE A 85 -4.97 1.39 10.29
C ILE A 85 -5.49 2.48 11.22
N MET A 86 -5.00 3.71 11.03
CA MET A 86 -5.52 4.85 11.77
C MET A 86 -6.66 5.46 10.97
N THR A 87 -7.89 5.28 11.45
CA THR A 87 -9.05 6.01 10.94
C THR A 87 -8.84 7.51 11.18
N GLN A 88 -9.24 8.34 10.21
CA GLN A 88 -9.26 9.79 10.37
C GLN A 88 -10.39 10.23 11.31
#